data_AF-A0A1I0FAC6-F1
#
_entry.id   AF-A0A1I0FAC6-F1
#
_cell.length_a   1.000
_cell.length_b   1.000
_cell.length_c   1.000
_cell.angle_alpha   90.00
_cell.angle_beta   90.00
_cell.angle_gamma   90.00
#
_symmetry.space_group_name_H-M   'P 1'
#
loop_
_entity.id
_entity.type
_entity.pdbx_description
1 polymer ?
#
loop_
_entity_poly.entity_id
_entity_poly.type
_entity_poly.pdbx_seq_one_letter_code
_entity_poly.pdbx_strand_id
1 'polypeptide(L)' 'MDNIQDKSNITSQLNELERNVDKSKEYLSALEMLMVDDNNGRLKDTGLSNELQQLNNAISSISKNIQTLKNKIDT' A
#
# COMPACT_ATOMS: atom_id res chain seq x y z
N MET A 1 -32.00 -8.55 6.37
CA MET A 1 -31.03 -8.41 7.47
C MET A 1 -29.61 -8.75 7.02
N ASP A 2 -29.41 -9.57 5.98
CA ASP A 2 -28.07 -10.02 5.55
C ASP A 2 -27.16 -8.90 4.99
N ASN A 3 -27.73 -7.92 4.27
CA ASN A 3 -26.92 -6.90 3.58
C ASN A 3 -26.18 -5.91 4.52
N ILE A 4 -26.72 -5.63 5.72
CA ILE A 4 -26.07 -4.71 6.67
C ILE A 4 -24.85 -5.38 7.33
N GLN A 5 -24.99 -6.65 7.70
CA GLN A 5 -23.91 -7.44 8.29
C GLN A 5 -22.78 -7.63 7.27
N ASP A 6 -23.13 -7.99 6.03
CA ASP A 6 -22.16 -8.19 4.95
C ASP A 6 -21.43 -6.88 4.60
N LYS A 7 -22.16 -5.76 4.50
CA LYS A 7 -21.55 -4.43 4.34
C LYS A 7 -20.58 -4.12 5.47
N SER A 8 -20.97 -4.35 6.72
CA SER A 8 -20.09 -4.13 7.89
C SER A 8 -18.83 -5.00 7.83
N ASN A 9 -18.97 -6.27 7.45
CA ASN A 9 -17.85 -7.20 7.34
C ASN A 9 -16.87 -6.77 6.24
N ILE A 10 -17.37 -6.42 5.05
CA ILE A 10 -16.54 -5.97 3.93
C ILE A 10 -15.85 -4.65 4.29
N THR A 11 -16.55 -3.70 4.92
CA THR A 11 -15.93 -2.45 5.39
C THR A 11 -14.81 -2.71 6.40
N SER A 12 -15.00 -3.65 7.34
CA SER A 12 -13.97 -4.04 8.30
C SER A 12 -12.73 -4.61 7.59
N GLN A 13 -12.93 -5.53 6.63
CA GLN A 13 -11.85 -6.11 5.85
C GLN A 13 -11.11 -5.07 5.00
N LEU A 14 -11.82 -4.11 4.40
CA LEU A 14 -11.20 -3.01 3.65
C LEU A 14 -10.38 -2.08 4.54
N ASN A 15 -10.84 -1.83 5.77
CA ASN A 15 -10.08 -1.03 6.75
C ASN A 15 -8.83 -1.76 7.23
N GLU A 16 -8.90 -3.08 7.43
CA GLU A 16 -7.74 -3.89 7.76
C GLU A 16 -6.72 -3.90 6.61
N LEU A 17 -7.20 -4.07 5.38
CA LEU A 17 -6.36 -4.05 4.19
C LEU A 17 -5.68 -2.69 4.01
N GLU A 18 -6.38 -1.59 4.26
CA GLU A 18 -5.80 -0.23 4.23
C GLU A 18 -4.68 -0.06 5.25
N ARG A 19 -4.88 -0.51 6.50
CA ARG A 19 -3.83 -0.49 7.53
C ARG A 19 -2.60 -1.31 7.13
N ASN A 20 -2.81 -2.46 6.50
CA ASN A 20 -1.71 -3.31 6.03
C ASN A 20 -0.96 -2.67 4.85
N VAL A 21 -1.68 -1.97 3.96
CA VAL A 21 -1.09 -1.18 2.87
C VAL A 21 -0.23 -0.05 3.43
N ASP A 22 -0.70 0.67 4.45
CA ASP A 22 0.06 1.77 5.05
C ASP A 22 1.33 1.28 5.75
N LYS A 23 1.25 0.17 6.51
CA LYS A 23 2.45 -0.49 7.05
C LYS A 23 3.43 -0.93 5.96
N SER A 24 2.93 -1.42 4.83
CA SER A 24 3.78 -1.81 3.71
C SER A 24 4.53 -0.61 3.11
N LYS A 25 3.89 0.58 3.05
CA LYS A 25 4.56 1.83 2.64
C LYS A 25 5.65 2.24 3.62
N GLU A 26 5.40 2.09 4.92
CA GLU A 26 6.40 2.39 5.95
C GLU A 26 7.63 1.48 5.81
N TYR A 27 7.41 0.17 5.64
CA TYR A 27 8.51 -0.78 5.41
C TYR A 27 9.27 -0.49 4.12
N LEU A 28 8.55 -0.13 3.05
CA LEU A 28 9.17 0.24 1.79
C LEU A 28 10.04 1.50 1.93
N SER A 29 9.55 2.51 2.64
CA SER A 29 10.32 3.73 2.93
C SER A 29 11.56 3.42 3.76
N ALA A 30 11.47 2.52 4.74
CA ALA A 30 12.62 2.08 5.53
C ALA A 30 13.66 1.35 4.66
N LEU A 31 13.23 0.49 3.73
CA LEU A 31 14.12 -0.17 2.77
C LEU A 31 14.81 0.84 1.86
N GLU A 32 14.07 1.83 1.35
CA GLU A 32 14.62 2.92 0.55
C GLU A 32 15.69 3.68 1.33
N MET A 33 15.44 4.04 2.58
CA MET A 33 16.42 4.71 3.46
C MET A 33 17.70 3.89 3.66
N LEU A 34 17.60 2.57 3.84
CA LEU A 34 18.76 1.69 3.99
C LEU A 34 19.59 1.56 2.70
N MET A 35 18.97 1.83 1.56
CA MET A 35 19.61 1.71 0.24
C MET A 35 20.27 3.00 -0.25
N VAL A 36 19.97 4.14 0.35
CA VAL A 36 20.69 5.39 0.09
C VAL A 36 22.06 5.33 0.74
N ASP A 37 23.13 5.57 -0.03
CA ASP A 37 24.48 5.70 0.53
C ASP A 37 24.69 7.11 1.11
N ASP A 38 25.30 7.20 2.29
CA ASP A 38 25.51 8.45 3.06
C ASP A 38 26.29 9.54 2.29
N ASN A 39 26.90 9.19 1.16
CA ASN A 39 27.79 10.07 0.42
C ASN A 39 27.25 10.66 -0.89
N ASN A 40 26.10 10.21 -1.45
CA ASN A 40 25.65 10.75 -2.75
C ASN A 40 24.16 10.60 -3.14
N GLY A 41 23.27 10.10 -2.27
CA GLY A 41 21.84 10.02 -2.60
C GLY A 41 21.47 9.00 -3.69
N ARG A 42 22.43 8.19 -4.15
CA ARG A 42 22.22 7.14 -5.16
C ARG A 42 21.94 5.81 -4.49
N LEU A 43 20.94 5.09 -5.00
CA LEU A 43 20.64 3.72 -4.61
C LEU A 43 21.82 2.81 -4.97
N LYS A 44 22.22 1.95 -4.03
CA LYS A 44 23.37 1.02 -4.20
C LYS A 44 23.22 0.06 -5.39
N ASP A 45 21.99 -0.24 -5.79
CA ASP A 45 21.67 -1.16 -6.89
C ASP A 45 20.48 -0.64 -7.71
N THR A 46 20.71 -0.41 -9.00
CA THR A 46 19.69 0.03 -9.96
C THR A 46 18.60 -1.02 -10.21
N GLY A 47 18.92 -2.31 -10.09
CA GLY A 47 17.93 -3.39 -10.22
C GLY A 47 16.93 -3.35 -9.06
N LEU A 48 17.46 -3.31 -7.83
CA LEU A 48 16.65 -3.22 -6.63
C LEU A 48 15.84 -1.91 -6.57
N SER A 49 16.40 -0.79 -7.05
CA SER A 49 15.66 0.47 -7.24
C SER A 49 14.40 0.30 -8.10
N ASN A 50 14.51 -0.42 -9.22
CA ASN A 50 13.38 -0.64 -10.12
C ASN A 50 12.33 -1.54 -9.47
N GLU A 51 12.75 -2.56 -8.73
CA GLU A 51 11.85 -3.46 -8.00
C GLU A 51 11.08 -2.72 -6.90
N LEU A 52 11.75 -1.86 -6.12
CA LEU A 52 11.09 -1.02 -5.11
C LEU A 52 10.09 -0.05 -5.75
N GLN A 53 10.45 0.54 -6.90
CA GLN A 53 9.53 1.42 -7.63
C GLN A 53 8.30 0.67 -8.15
N GLN A 54 8.47 -0.56 -8.66
CA GLN A 54 7.34 -1.41 -9.06
C GLN A 54 6.45 -1.76 -7.86
N LEU A 55 7.04 -2.08 -6.72
CA LEU A 55 6.31 -2.37 -5.49
C LEU A 55 5.53 -1.13 -5.01
N ASN A 56 6.13 0.06 -5.05
CA ASN A 56 5.47 1.33 -4.74
C ASN A 56 4.23 1.57 -5.63
N ASN A 57 4.36 1.29 -6.93
CA ASN A 57 3.26 1.41 -7.88
C ASN A 57 2.13 0.40 -7.60
N ALA A 58 2.47 -0.84 -7.23
CA ALA A 58 1.52 -1.86 -6.84
C ALA A 58 0.74 -1.47 -5.58
N ILE A 59 1.45 -1.02 -4.54
CA ILE A 59 0.87 -0.55 -3.27
C ILE A 59 -0.07 0.64 -3.52
N SER A 60 0.35 1.60 -4.36
CA SER A 60 -0.48 2.75 -4.75
C SER A 60 -1.75 2.33 -5.48
N SER A 61 -1.66 1.33 -6.35
CA SER A 61 -2.82 0.78 -7.09
C SER A 61 -3.79 0.07 -6.15
N ILE A 62 -3.29 -0.73 -5.21
CA ILE A 62 -4.11 -1.39 -4.18
C ILE A 62 -4.84 -0.34 -3.34
N SER A 63 -4.16 0.72 -2.91
CA SER A 63 -4.78 1.82 -2.15
C SER A 63 -5.93 2.48 -2.91
N LYS A 64 -5.75 2.76 -4.21
CA LYS A 64 -6.82 3.30 -5.08
C LYS A 64 -8.01 2.33 -5.21
N ASN A 65 -7.73 1.04 -5.33
CA ASN A 65 -8.77 0.02 -5.44
C ASN A 65 -9.59 -0.09 -4.15
N ILE A 66 -8.94 -0.03 -2.98
CA ILE A 66 -9.62 0.00 -1.67
C ILE A 66 -10.57 1.19 -1.59
N GLN A 67 -10.08 2.39 -1.94
CA GLN A 67 -10.91 3.60 -1.93
C GLN A 67 -12.10 3.52 -2.89
N THR A 68 -11.88 2.95 -4.08
CA THR A 68 -12.95 2.71 -5.05
C THR A 68 -14.01 1.74 -4.49
N LEU A 69 -13.59 0.68 -3.81
CA LEU A 69 -14.50 -0.29 -3.19
C LEU A 69 -15.27 0.31 -2.02
N LYS A 70 -14.62 1.09 -1.16
CA LYS A 70 -15.29 1.82 -0.06
C LYS A 70 -16.38 2.74 -0.60
N ASN A 71 -16.06 3.56 -1.60
CA ASN A 71 -17.03 4.46 -2.22
C ASN A 71 -18.24 3.70 -2.78
N LYS A 72 -18.03 2.56 -3.45
CA LYS A 72 -19.11 1.72 -3.99
C LYS A 72 -19.98 1.06 -2.91
N ILE A 73 -19.43 0.79 -1.75
CA ILE A 73 -20.18 0.21 -0.61
C ILE A 73 -21.03 1.29 0.06
N ASP A 74 -20.57 2.54 0.04
CA ASP A 74 -21.26 3.69 0.63
C ASP A 74 -22.30 4.34 -0.29
N THR A 75 -22.32 3.99 -1.58
CA THR A 75 -23.39 4.37 -2.53
C THR A 75 -24.53 3.36 -2.53
#